data_AF-A0A968LGK2-F1
#
_entry.id   AF-A0A968LGK2-F1
#
_cell.length_a   1.000
_cell.length_b   1.000
_cell.length_c   1.000
_cell.angle_alpha   90.00
_cell.angle_beta   90.00
_cell.angle_gamma   90.00
#
_symmetry.space_group_name_H-M   'P 1'
#
loop_
_entity.id
_entity.type
_entity.pdbx_description
1 polymer ?
#
loop_
_entity_poly.entity_id
_entity_poly.type
_entity_poly.pdbx_seq_one_letter_code
_entity_poly.pdbx_strand_id
1 'polypeptide(L)'
;MLEPKWGPAADYPQHDTLEEFLAYEAGVNTVYAEVLTKIGDERLPVAFGEVFGVRQLVERYLEHLGNTPWECMMQPFFRRRFEATTGIDCSEFYVDRSFLPIVAAARLEAWLDSPDAERYEPGVRYFFGRRIPSST
;
A
#
# COMPACT_ATOMS: atom_id res chain seq x y z
N MET A 1 -3.57 17.37 -6.45
CA MET A 1 -2.27 16.72 -6.18
C MET A 1 -1.70 16.25 -7.52
N LEU A 2 -0.38 16.33 -7.74
CA LEU A 2 0.22 15.79 -8.97
C LEU A 2 0.33 14.26 -8.84
N GLU A 3 0.09 13.55 -9.94
CA GLU A 3 0.31 12.09 -9.97
C GLU A 3 1.75 11.76 -9.59
N PRO A 4 1.98 10.66 -8.83
CA PRO A 4 3.34 10.27 -8.49
C PRO A 4 4.12 9.94 -9.76
N LYS A 5 5.38 10.40 -9.79
CA LYS A 5 6.30 10.06 -10.87
C LYS A 5 6.65 8.59 -10.77
N TRP A 6 6.39 7.84 -11.82
CA TRP A 6 6.78 6.45 -11.94
C TRP A 6 8.31 6.32 -11.93
N GLY A 7 8.80 5.36 -11.15
CA GLY A 7 10.23 5.04 -11.06
C GLY A 7 10.66 4.04 -12.14
N PRO A 8 11.97 3.74 -12.23
CA PRO A 8 12.53 2.86 -13.27
C PRO A 8 11.94 1.44 -13.23
N ALA A 9 11.51 0.94 -12.07
CA ALA A 9 10.85 -0.37 -11.96
C ALA A 9 9.44 -0.41 -12.58
N ALA A 10 8.87 0.72 -12.99
CA ALA A 10 7.58 0.77 -13.69
C ALA A 10 7.74 0.74 -15.23
N ASP A 11 8.96 0.84 -15.74
CA ASP A 11 9.26 0.85 -17.18
C ASP A 11 9.34 -0.59 -17.72
N TYR A 12 8.19 -1.23 -17.84
CA TYR A 12 8.10 -2.63 -18.30
C TYR A 12 8.39 -2.76 -19.81
N PRO A 13 8.90 -3.91 -20.27
CA PRO A 13 9.20 -4.15 -21.68
C PRO A 13 7.99 -3.90 -22.59
N GLN A 14 8.17 -3.14 -23.67
CA GLN A 14 7.12 -2.87 -24.65
C GLN A 14 7.11 -3.90 -25.77
N HIS A 15 8.22 -4.62 -25.95
CA HIS A 15 8.37 -5.68 -26.94
C HIS A 15 8.79 -6.99 -26.28
N ASP A 16 8.33 -8.09 -26.87
CA ASP A 16 8.66 -9.45 -26.42
C ASP A 16 10.06 -9.85 -26.93
N THR A 17 11.09 -9.20 -26.38
CA THR A 17 12.50 -9.47 -26.71
C THR A 17 13.30 -9.76 -25.47
N LEU A 18 14.20 -10.75 -25.56
CA LEU A 18 15.06 -11.13 -24.44
C LEU A 18 15.89 -9.96 -23.92
N GLU A 19 16.36 -9.07 -24.79
CA GLU A 19 17.15 -7.90 -24.42
C GLU A 19 16.36 -6.92 -23.53
N GLU A 20 15.14 -6.57 -23.91
CA GLU A 20 14.29 -5.68 -23.10
C GLU A 20 13.92 -6.32 -21.76
N PHE A 21 13.64 -7.63 -21.73
CA PHE A 21 13.37 -8.35 -20.48
C PHE A 21 14.57 -8.35 -19.54
N LEU A 22 15.78 -8.61 -20.03
CA LEU A 22 16.99 -8.59 -19.22
C LEU A 22 17.31 -7.18 -18.69
N ALA A 23 17.07 -6.15 -19.50
CA ALA A 23 17.24 -4.76 -19.08
C ALA A 23 16.24 -4.38 -17.95
N TYR A 24 14.98 -4.77 -18.10
CA TYR A 24 13.96 -4.57 -17.08
C TYR A 24 14.29 -5.34 -15.78
N GLU A 25 14.69 -6.61 -15.90
CA GLU A 25 15.11 -7.43 -14.75
C GLU A 25 16.28 -6.77 -13.99
N ALA A 26 17.29 -6.28 -14.71
CA ALA A 26 18.41 -5.56 -14.09
C ALA A 26 17.95 -4.28 -13.36
N GLY A 27 16.99 -3.54 -13.94
CA GLY A 27 16.39 -2.37 -13.30
C GLY A 27 15.62 -2.72 -12.02
N VAL A 28 14.78 -3.76 -12.07
CA VAL A 28 14.04 -4.26 -10.90
C VAL A 28 15.00 -4.73 -9.81
N ASN A 29 16.05 -5.48 -10.16
CA ASN A 29 17.06 -5.96 -9.21
C ASN A 29 17.86 -4.81 -8.56
N THR A 30 18.10 -3.73 -9.30
CA THR A 30 18.74 -2.52 -8.74
C THR A 30 17.84 -1.89 -7.69
N VAL A 31 16.57 -1.65 -8.00
CA VAL A 31 15.60 -1.09 -7.05
C VAL A 31 15.41 -2.01 -5.83
N TYR A 32 15.36 -3.32 -6.05
CA TYR A 32 15.30 -4.30 -4.97
C TYR A 32 16.51 -4.18 -4.04
N ALA A 33 17.72 -4.14 -4.58
CA ALA A 33 18.95 -4.04 -3.79
C ALA A 33 19.02 -2.72 -3.00
N GLU A 34 18.56 -1.60 -3.59
CA GLU A 34 18.48 -0.30 -2.90
C GLU A 34 17.51 -0.35 -1.71
N VAL A 35 16.31 -0.88 -1.93
CA VAL A 35 15.30 -1.04 -0.88
C VAL A 35 15.77 -2.01 0.20
N LEU A 36 16.38 -3.13 -0.17
CA LEU A 36 16.93 -4.10 0.78
C LEU A 36 18.07 -3.49 1.59
N THR A 37 18.96 -2.70 0.97
CA THR A 37 20.03 -1.98 1.67
C THR A 37 19.47 -1.00 2.70
N LYS A 38 18.39 -0.30 2.35
CA LYS A 38 17.71 0.64 3.25
C LYS A 38 17.01 -0.06 4.42
N ILE A 39 16.35 -1.20 4.16
CA ILE A 39 15.48 -1.88 5.14
C ILE A 39 16.27 -2.87 6.01
N GLY A 40 17.29 -3.52 5.44
CA GLY A 40 18.18 -4.44 6.14
C GLY A 40 17.61 -5.82 6.45
N ASP A 41 16.35 -6.12 6.09
CA ASP A 41 15.72 -7.43 6.29
C ASP A 41 14.72 -7.74 5.16
N GLU A 42 15.04 -8.75 4.36
CA GLU A 42 14.21 -9.20 3.22
C GLU A 42 12.88 -9.83 3.62
N ARG A 43 12.71 -10.18 4.90
CA ARG A 43 11.49 -10.84 5.41
C ARG A 43 10.42 -9.84 5.81
N LEU A 44 10.77 -8.55 5.93
CA LEU A 44 9.81 -7.51 6.30
C LEU A 44 8.90 -7.19 5.11
N PRO A 45 7.57 -7.06 5.34
CA PRO A 45 6.67 -6.60 4.29
C PRO A 45 7.01 -5.15 3.92
N VAL A 46 7.08 -4.86 2.63
CA VAL A 46 7.39 -3.53 2.09
C VAL A 46 6.22 -3.03 1.26
N ALA A 47 5.85 -1.76 1.43
CA ALA A 47 4.92 -1.06 0.57
C ALA A 47 5.43 0.35 0.31
N PHE A 48 5.32 0.81 -0.94
CA PHE A 48 5.78 2.14 -1.34
C PHE A 48 7.24 2.48 -0.96
N GLY A 49 8.13 1.47 -0.95
CA GLY A 49 9.55 1.64 -0.63
C GLY A 49 9.87 1.79 0.86
N GLU A 50 8.89 1.55 1.73
CA GLU A 50 9.03 1.58 3.19
C GLU A 50 8.57 0.27 3.82
N VAL A 51 9.05 -0.03 5.03
CA VAL A 51 8.49 -1.12 5.85
C VAL A 51 7.00 -0.86 6.04
N PHE A 52 6.18 -1.84 5.69
CA PHE A 52 4.73 -1.73 5.76
C PHE A 52 4.25 -1.64 7.21
N GLY A 53 3.34 -0.70 7.47
CA GLY A 53 2.57 -0.60 8.70
C GLY A 53 1.14 -0.16 8.40
N VAL A 54 0.17 -0.69 9.18
CA VAL A 54 -1.25 -0.39 8.97
C VAL A 54 -1.53 1.09 9.21
N ARG A 55 -0.89 1.70 10.21
CA ARG A 55 -1.02 3.14 10.46
C ARG A 55 -0.55 3.98 9.27
N GLN A 56 0.64 3.71 8.74
CA GLN A 56 1.21 4.41 7.59
C GLN A 56 0.37 4.21 6.32
N LEU A 57 -0.23 3.02 6.15
CA LEU A 57 -1.18 2.76 5.08
C LEU A 57 -2.40 3.70 5.18
N VAL A 58 -2.95 3.90 6.38
CA VAL A 58 -4.12 4.75 6.60
C VAL A 58 -3.79 6.23 6.42
N GLU A 59 -2.66 6.70 6.95
CA GLU A 59 -2.17 8.06 6.73
C GLU A 59 -2.02 8.35 5.23
N ARG A 60 -1.38 7.44 4.49
CA ARG A 60 -1.26 7.54 3.03
C ARG A 60 -2.60 7.41 2.30
N TYR A 61 -3.54 6.63 2.83
CA TYR A 61 -4.87 6.53 2.23
C TYR A 61 -5.59 7.88 2.34
N LEU A 62 -5.53 8.54 3.51
CA LEU A 62 -6.10 9.88 3.73
C LEU A 62 -5.50 10.93 2.79
N GLU A 63 -4.19 10.87 2.53
CA GLU A 63 -3.52 11.74 1.56
C GLU A 63 -4.04 11.54 0.11
N HIS A 64 -4.70 10.42 -0.18
CA HIS A 64 -5.03 9.97 -1.54
C HIS A 64 -6.50 9.60 -1.73
N LEU A 65 -7.41 10.31 -1.04
CA LEU A 65 -8.86 10.17 -1.20
C LEU A 65 -9.44 11.01 -2.36
N GLY A 66 -8.59 11.62 -3.18
CA GLY A 66 -9.02 12.44 -4.31
C GLY A 66 -9.57 11.64 -5.50
N ASN A 67 -9.64 12.30 -6.64
CA ASN A 67 -10.26 11.79 -7.87
C ASN A 67 -9.31 11.82 -9.08
N THR A 68 -8.00 11.95 -8.87
CA THR A 68 -7.03 11.77 -9.96
C THR A 68 -7.10 10.33 -10.52
N PRO A 69 -6.68 10.09 -11.77
CA PRO A 69 -6.63 8.74 -12.32
C PRO A 69 -5.84 7.76 -11.43
N TRP A 70 -4.68 8.20 -10.92
CA TRP A 70 -3.90 7.39 -9.98
C TRP A 70 -4.65 7.09 -8.67
N GLU A 71 -5.31 8.08 -8.05
CA GLU A 71 -6.08 7.86 -6.81
C GLU A 71 -7.25 6.90 -7.05
N CYS A 72 -7.98 7.08 -8.16
CA CYS A 72 -9.06 6.17 -8.56
C CYS A 72 -8.56 4.73 -8.74
N MET A 73 -7.39 4.55 -9.35
CA MET A 73 -6.75 3.24 -9.53
C MET A 73 -6.29 2.63 -8.19
N MET A 74 -5.75 3.44 -7.29
CA MET A 74 -5.19 2.98 -6.01
C MET A 74 -6.24 2.81 -4.91
N GLN A 75 -7.42 3.41 -5.06
CA GLN A 75 -8.47 3.36 -4.06
C GLN A 75 -8.86 1.91 -3.65
N PRO A 76 -9.05 0.94 -4.58
CA PRO A 76 -9.27 -0.45 -4.21
C PRO A 76 -8.07 -1.09 -3.49
N PHE A 77 -6.84 -0.69 -3.83
CA PHE A 77 -5.62 -1.18 -3.18
C PHE A 77 -5.58 -0.77 -1.71
N PHE A 78 -5.85 0.50 -1.42
CA PHE A 78 -5.85 1.02 -0.05
C PHE A 78 -6.97 0.41 0.78
N ARG A 79 -8.21 0.46 0.26
CA ARG A 79 -9.40 -0.09 0.92
C ARG A 79 -9.20 -1.55 1.31
N ARG A 80 -8.82 -2.41 0.35
CA ARG A 80 -8.68 -3.86 0.59
C ARG A 80 -7.61 -4.17 1.62
N ARG A 81 -6.49 -3.43 1.63
CA ARG A 81 -5.44 -3.65 2.64
C ARG A 81 -5.89 -3.20 4.02
N PHE A 82 -6.53 -2.04 4.13
CA PHE A 82 -7.05 -1.57 5.41
C PHE A 82 -8.08 -2.56 5.98
N GLU A 83 -9.08 -2.93 5.18
CA GLU A 83 -10.12 -3.89 5.54
C GLU A 83 -9.54 -5.27 5.91
N ALA A 84 -8.68 -5.84 5.07
CA ALA A 84 -8.12 -7.17 5.32
C ALA A 84 -7.16 -7.20 6.52
N THR A 85 -6.44 -6.12 6.80
CA THR A 85 -5.50 -6.07 7.94
C THR A 85 -6.22 -5.79 9.26
N THR A 86 -7.23 -4.92 9.25
CA THR A 86 -7.94 -4.50 10.46
C THR A 86 -9.19 -5.33 10.77
N GLY A 87 -9.84 -5.89 9.75
CA GLY A 87 -11.16 -6.50 9.87
C GLY A 87 -12.31 -5.47 9.93
N ILE A 88 -12.02 -4.19 9.74
CA ILE A 88 -13.03 -3.13 9.72
C ILE A 88 -13.74 -3.14 8.36
N ASP A 89 -15.07 -3.32 8.40
CA ASP A 89 -15.91 -3.23 7.21
C ASP A 89 -15.82 -1.82 6.58
N CYS A 90 -15.49 -1.80 5.29
CA CYS A 90 -15.36 -0.59 4.49
C CYS A 90 -16.51 -0.44 3.48
N SER A 91 -17.57 -1.22 3.61
CA SER A 91 -18.73 -1.19 2.71
C SER A 91 -19.38 0.20 2.65
N GLU A 92 -19.43 0.91 3.79
CA GLU A 92 -19.97 2.27 3.90
C GLU A 92 -19.22 3.32 3.06
N PHE A 93 -18.01 2.99 2.58
CA PHE A 93 -17.25 3.90 1.71
C PHE A 93 -17.87 4.01 0.32
N TYR A 94 -18.89 3.20 -0.01
CA TYR A 94 -19.52 3.18 -1.31
C TYR A 94 -21.04 3.25 -1.20
N VAL A 95 -21.64 4.04 -2.08
CA VAL A 95 -23.08 4.04 -2.35
C VAL A 95 -23.26 3.92 -3.86
N ASP A 96 -24.09 2.98 -4.31
CA ASP A 96 -24.33 2.70 -5.73
C ASP A 96 -23.05 2.54 -6.54
N ARG A 97 -22.06 1.82 -5.97
CA ARG A 97 -20.72 1.60 -6.54
C ARG A 97 -19.84 2.85 -6.67
N SER A 98 -20.31 3.99 -6.18
CA SER A 98 -19.56 5.25 -6.17
C SER A 98 -18.85 5.42 -4.84
N PHE A 99 -17.56 5.73 -4.87
CA PHE A 99 -16.78 5.99 -3.66
C PHE A 99 -17.21 7.31 -3.01
N LEU A 100 -17.23 7.32 -1.68
CA LEU A 100 -17.54 8.48 -0.84
C LEU A 100 -16.28 8.89 -0.04
N PRO A 101 -15.43 9.79 -0.58
CA PRO A 101 -14.19 10.23 0.07
C PRO A 101 -14.39 10.75 1.49
N ILE A 102 -15.45 11.53 1.73
CA ILE A 102 -15.72 12.13 3.06
C ILE A 102 -16.05 11.06 4.09
N VAL A 103 -16.81 10.03 3.71
CA VAL A 103 -17.16 8.91 4.62
C VAL A 103 -15.92 8.09 4.94
N ALA A 104 -15.10 7.80 3.92
CA ALA A 104 -13.82 7.12 4.12
C ALA A 104 -12.88 7.93 5.02
N ALA A 105 -12.73 9.23 4.78
CA ALA A 105 -11.91 10.12 5.60
C ALA A 105 -12.32 10.08 7.08
N ALA A 106 -13.60 10.33 7.36
CA ALA A 106 -14.12 10.34 8.72
C ALA A 106 -13.87 9.01 9.46
N ARG A 107 -14.02 7.88 8.76
CA ARG A 107 -13.78 6.54 9.34
C ARG A 107 -12.30 6.28 9.62
N LEU A 108 -11.43 6.66 8.68
CA LEU A 108 -9.98 6.46 8.77
C LEU A 108 -9.36 7.37 9.84
N GLU A 109 -9.78 8.63 9.93
CA GLU A 109 -9.39 9.59 10.98
C GLU A 109 -9.83 9.07 12.36
N ALA A 110 -11.10 8.69 12.51
CA ALA A 110 -11.59 8.14 13.77
C ALA A 110 -10.85 6.86 14.21
N TRP A 111 -10.39 6.04 13.25
CA TRP A 111 -9.56 4.89 13.56
C TRP A 111 -8.15 5.31 14.01
N LEU A 112 -7.51 6.27 13.33
CA LEU A 112 -6.18 6.79 13.71
C LEU A 112 -6.15 7.40 15.12
N ASP A 113 -7.27 8.01 15.53
CA ASP A 113 -7.46 8.60 16.86
C ASP A 113 -7.84 7.57 17.93
N SER A 114 -8.09 6.32 17.54
CA SER A 114 -8.46 5.26 18.47
C SER A 114 -7.23 4.56 19.06
N PRO A 115 -7.31 4.03 20.29
CA PRO A 115 -6.26 3.16 20.85
C PRO A 115 -6.00 1.90 20.02
N ASP A 116 -6.94 1.51 19.15
CA ASP A 116 -6.79 0.33 18.29
C ASP A 116 -5.68 0.52 17.24
N ALA A 117 -5.45 1.76 16.78
CA ALA A 117 -4.40 2.05 15.80
C ALA A 117 -2.99 1.79 16.36
N GLU A 118 -2.80 1.97 17.68
CA GLU A 118 -1.50 1.82 18.34
C GLU A 118 -1.03 0.36 18.41
N ARG A 119 -1.93 -0.62 18.28
CA ARG A 119 -1.58 -2.05 18.38
C ARG A 119 -0.86 -2.61 17.14
N TYR A 120 -0.82 -1.85 16.04
CA TYR A 120 -0.30 -2.29 14.76
C TYR A 120 1.18 -1.93 14.61
N GLU A 121 2.04 -2.92 14.78
CA GLU A 121 3.49 -2.78 14.70
C GLU A 121 3.97 -2.69 13.23
N PRO A 122 4.89 -1.78 12.89
CA PRO A 122 5.56 -1.77 11.60
C PRO A 122 6.27 -3.11 11.33
N GLY A 123 6.18 -3.59 10.09
CA GLY A 123 6.81 -4.84 9.67
C GLY A 123 6.05 -6.11 10.07
N VAL A 124 4.93 -5.97 10.79
CA VAL A 124 4.09 -7.11 11.18
C VAL A 124 2.90 -7.24 10.23
N ARG A 125 2.66 -8.46 9.77
CA ARG A 125 1.49 -8.79 8.94
C ARG A 125 0.29 -9.06 9.83
N TYR A 126 -0.86 -8.51 9.47
CA TYR A 126 -2.12 -8.73 10.16
C TYR A 126 -3.19 -9.22 9.18
N PHE A 127 -4.10 -10.04 9.68
CA PHE A 127 -5.30 -10.44 8.97
C PHE A 127 -6.49 -10.38 9.94
N PHE A 128 -7.50 -9.57 9.62
CA PHE A 128 -8.67 -9.31 10.47
C PHE A 128 -8.30 -8.97 11.92
N GLY A 129 -7.33 -8.06 12.09
CA GLY A 129 -6.85 -7.60 13.39
C GLY A 129 -5.96 -8.60 14.14
N ARG A 130 -5.67 -9.77 13.56
CA ARG A 130 -4.82 -10.79 14.18
C ARG A 130 -3.44 -10.79 13.53
N ARG A 131 -2.39 -10.77 14.36
CA ARG A 131 -1.00 -10.94 13.93
C ARG A 131 -0.83 -12.28 13.20
N ILE A 132 -0.28 -12.25 12.00
CA ILE A 132 0.14 -13.44 11.26
C ILE A 132 1.56 -13.79 11.73
N PRO A 133 1.82 -15.02 12.21
CA PRO A 133 3.15 -15.43 12.59
C PRO A 133 4.15 -15.31 11.43
N SER A 134 5.35 -14.85 11.74
CA SER A 134 6.50 -15.01 10.86
C SER A 134 7.01 -16.42 11.06
N SER A 135 7.11 -17.22 9.99
CA SER A 135 7.79 -18.51 10.05
C SER A 135 9.27 -18.23 10.34
N THR A 136 9.76 -18.66 11.50
CA THR A 136 11.20 -18.75 11.82
C THR A 136 11.87 -19.83 10.99
#